data_AF-A0A9D6JHA9-F1
#
_entry.id   AF-A0A9D6JHA9-F1
#
_cell.length_a   1.000
_cell.length_b   1.000
_cell.length_c   1.000
_cell.angle_alpha   90.00
_cell.angle_beta   90.00
_cell.angle_gamma   90.00
#
_symmetry.space_group_name_H-M   'P 1'
#
loop_
_entity.id
_entity.type
_entity.pdbx_description
1 polymer ?
#
loop_
_entity_poly.entity_id
_entity_poly.type
_entity_poly.pdbx_seq_one_letter_code
_entity_poly.pdbx_strand_id
1 'polypeptide(L)'
;MQKGIIRRRGEPQVIGRWQADVHSIVVETEDPELRQATDAILKTPQTIPVHAPEHFEFAAQAEPVTEAPSKIKYLALFALELEERGFEVEPDEEE
;
A
#
# COMPACT_ATOMS: atom_id res chain seq x y z
N MET A 1 2.57 3.58 14.95
CA MET A 1 3.18 4.15 13.73
C MET A 1 4.28 3.20 13.31
N GLN A 2 4.30 2.75 12.05
CA GLN A 2 5.34 1.86 11.53
C GLN A 2 6.24 2.67 10.61
N LYS A 3 7.52 2.32 10.58
CA LYS A 3 8.54 2.96 9.74
C LYS A 3 9.39 1.88 9.09
N GLY A 4 10.05 2.23 8.01
CA GLY A 4 10.95 1.33 7.33
C GLY A 4 11.73 1.99 6.21
N ILE A 5 12.43 1.15 5.48
CA ILE A 5 13.33 1.53 4.40
C ILE A 5 12.88 0.92 3.08
N ILE A 6 13.31 1.54 1.99
CA ILE A 6 13.09 1.07 0.64
C ILE A 6 14.44 0.94 -0.06
N ARG A 7 14.67 -0.21 -0.71
CA ARG A 7 15.85 -0.51 -1.53
C ARG A 7 15.43 -0.90 -2.94
N ARG A 8 16.38 -0.91 -3.88
CA ARG A 8 16.21 -1.66 -5.14
C ARG A 8 16.42 -3.14 -4.85
N ARG A 9 15.68 -4.01 -5.54
CA ARG A 9 15.76 -5.46 -5.33
C ARG A 9 17.20 -5.96 -5.53
N GLY A 10 17.73 -6.63 -4.52
CA GLY A 10 19.10 -7.15 -4.52
C GLY A 10 20.21 -6.11 -4.31
N GLU A 11 19.86 -4.84 -4.05
CA GLU A 11 20.84 -3.80 -3.72
C GLU A 11 20.82 -3.48 -2.22
N PRO A 12 21.98 -3.36 -1.56
CA PRO A 12 22.04 -2.99 -0.15
C PRO A 12 21.77 -1.49 0.10
N GLN A 13 21.75 -0.67 -0.95
CA GLN A 13 21.60 0.77 -0.84
C GLN A 13 20.15 1.16 -0.51
N VAL A 14 19.99 1.92 0.57
CA VAL A 14 18.71 2.54 0.93
C VAL A 14 18.50 3.75 0.03
N ILE A 15 17.40 3.74 -0.72
CA ILE A 15 17.02 4.80 -1.66
C ILE A 15 15.76 5.55 -1.21
N GLY A 16 15.08 5.08 -0.17
CA GLY A 16 13.97 5.78 0.45
C GLY A 16 13.66 5.27 1.86
N ARG A 17 12.85 6.04 2.57
CA ARG A 17 12.26 5.68 3.86
C ARG A 17 10.75 5.80 3.77
N TRP A 18 10.04 4.91 4.42
CA TRP A 18 8.59 4.98 4.52
C TRP A 18 8.15 5.10 5.97
N GLN A 19 7.04 5.79 6.16
CA GLN A 19 6.36 5.90 7.43
C GLN A 19 4.86 5.69 7.18
N ALA A 20 4.25 4.82 7.97
CA ALA A 20 2.83 4.53 7.92
C ALA A 20 2.19 4.76 9.29
N ASP A 21 1.07 5.47 9.29
CA ASP A 21 0.20 5.62 10.45
C ASP A 21 -1.23 5.14 10.14
N VAL A 22 -2.16 5.40 11.08
CA VAL A 22 -3.57 5.00 10.94
C VAL A 22 -4.27 5.78 9.82
N HIS A 23 -3.65 6.80 9.24
CA HIS A 23 -4.27 7.68 8.26
C HIS A 23 -3.59 7.64 6.88
N SER A 24 -2.29 7.42 6.80
CA SER A 24 -1.48 7.67 5.61
C SER A 24 -0.20 6.84 5.56
N ILE A 25 0.34 6.71 4.35
CA ILE A 25 1.71 6.26 4.08
C ILE A 25 2.44 7.44 3.45
N VAL A 26 3.61 7.77 4.00
CA VAL A 26 4.51 8.81 3.52
C VAL A 26 5.82 8.16 3.12
N VAL A 27 6.38 8.59 1.99
CA VAL A 27 7.69 8.12 1.52
C VAL A 27 8.61 9.31 1.33
N GLU A 28 9.79 9.22 1.93
CA GLU A 28 10.88 10.17 1.79
C GLU A 28 11.95 9.56 0.89
N THR A 29 12.18 10.18 -0.27
CA THR A 29 13.18 9.70 -1.24
C THR A 29 13.69 10.84 -2.12
N GLU A 30 14.97 10.80 -2.47
CA GLU A 30 15.58 11.62 -3.53
C GLU A 30 15.63 10.87 -4.87
N ASP A 31 15.29 9.59 -4.89
CA ASP A 31 15.30 8.75 -6.07
C ASP A 31 14.06 9.05 -6.95
N PRO A 32 14.25 9.46 -8.21
CA PRO A 32 13.14 9.88 -9.07
C PRO A 32 12.24 8.71 -9.49
N GLU A 33 12.79 7.50 -9.64
CA GLU A 33 12.02 6.32 -10.02
C GLU A 33 11.12 5.86 -8.87
N LEU A 34 11.68 5.81 -7.66
CA LEU A 34 10.93 5.49 -6.46
C LEU A 34 9.82 6.53 -6.23
N ARG A 35 10.14 7.82 -6.34
CA ARG A 35 9.14 8.90 -6.19
C ARG A 35 7.99 8.74 -7.19
N GLN A 36 8.29 8.44 -8.44
CA GLN A 36 7.26 8.23 -9.47
C GLN A 36 6.39 7.00 -9.16
N ALA A 37 7.00 5.89 -8.74
CA ALA A 37 6.30 4.68 -8.38
C ALA A 37 5.36 4.90 -7.19
N THR A 38 5.86 5.56 -6.13
CA THR A 38 5.08 5.83 -4.92
C THR A 38 3.94 6.80 -5.20
N ASP A 39 4.17 7.84 -5.98
CA ASP A 39 3.11 8.78 -6.38
C ASP A 39 2.02 8.08 -7.18
N ALA A 40 2.39 7.19 -8.11
CA ALA A 40 1.42 6.43 -8.89
C ALA A 40 0.55 5.53 -7.98
N ILE A 41 1.15 4.83 -7.03
CA ILE A 41 0.43 3.94 -6.11
C ILE A 41 -0.46 4.73 -5.16
N LEU A 42 0.07 5.77 -4.50
CA LEU A 42 -0.63 6.53 -3.47
C LEU A 42 -1.74 7.45 -4.03
N LYS A 43 -1.64 7.87 -5.29
CA LYS A 43 -2.69 8.68 -5.96
C LYS A 43 -3.74 7.83 -6.66
N THR A 44 -3.55 6.53 -6.80
CA THR A 44 -4.53 5.65 -7.44
C THR A 44 -5.68 5.35 -6.48
N PRO A 45 -6.94 5.69 -6.84
CA PRO A 45 -8.10 5.34 -6.02
C PRO A 45 -8.26 3.81 -5.92
N GLN A 46 -8.08 3.26 -4.74
CA GLN A 46 -8.26 1.83 -4.46
C GLN A 46 -9.76 1.52 -4.37
N THR A 47 -10.30 0.79 -5.36
CA THR A 47 -11.70 0.31 -5.33
C THR A 47 -11.69 -1.15 -4.92
N ILE A 48 -12.22 -1.50 -3.74
CA ILE A 48 -12.39 -2.90 -3.34
C ILE A 48 -13.73 -3.39 -3.88
N PRO A 49 -13.76 -4.37 -4.81
CA PRO A 49 -15.01 -4.97 -5.24
C PRO A 49 -15.59 -5.83 -4.11
N VAL A 50 -16.74 -5.43 -3.57
CA VAL A 50 -17.53 -6.27 -2.67
C VAL A 50 -18.41 -7.17 -3.54
N HIS A 51 -18.02 -8.44 -3.70
CA HIS A 51 -18.88 -9.43 -4.34
C HIS A 51 -20.03 -9.80 -3.39
N ALA A 52 -21.25 -9.33 -3.67
CA ALA A 52 -22.45 -9.90 -3.08
C ALA A 52 -22.68 -11.30 -3.68
N PRO A 53 -22.81 -12.38 -2.88
CA PRO A 53 -23.06 -13.72 -3.42
C PRO A 53 -24.42 -13.76 -4.16
N GLU A 54 -24.42 -14.26 -5.40
CA GLU A 54 -25.55 -14.26 -6.35
C GLU A 54 -26.76 -15.14 -5.96
N HIS A 55 -26.93 -15.52 -4.69
CA HIS A 55 -27.99 -16.45 -4.28
C HIS A 55 -28.76 -15.98 -3.05
N PHE A 56 -29.42 -14.82 -3.11
CA PHE A 56 -30.52 -14.50 -2.21
C PHE A 56 -31.57 -13.64 -2.95
N GLU A 57 -32.66 -14.27 -3.42
CA GLU A 57 -33.78 -13.64 -4.17
C GLU A 57 -34.58 -12.59 -3.35
N PHE A 58 -34.17 -12.27 -2.12
CA PHE A 58 -34.89 -11.33 -1.23
C PHE A 58 -34.01 -10.26 -0.57
N ALA A 59 -32.72 -10.16 -0.92
CA ALA A 59 -31.87 -9.08 -0.42
C ALA A 59 -31.87 -7.93 -1.44
N ALA A 60 -32.39 -6.77 -1.06
CA ALA A 60 -32.15 -5.52 -1.77
C ALA A 60 -30.65 -5.38 -2.06
N GLN A 61 -30.29 -4.79 -3.21
CA GLN A 61 -28.91 -4.53 -3.63
C GLN A 61 -28.05 -4.18 -2.41
N ALA A 62 -27.12 -5.06 -2.05
CA ALA A 62 -26.26 -4.81 -0.91
C ALA A 62 -25.49 -3.53 -1.20
N GLU A 63 -25.78 -2.47 -0.44
CA GLU A 63 -25.05 -1.22 -0.55
C GLU A 63 -23.56 -1.56 -0.37
N PRO A 64 -22.67 -1.06 -1.23
CA PRO A 64 -21.24 -1.30 -1.08
C PRO A 64 -20.83 -0.78 0.29
N VAL A 65 -20.54 -1.70 1.22
CA VAL A 65 -19.98 -1.35 2.52
C VAL A 65 -18.61 -0.77 2.23
N THR A 66 -18.53 0.55 2.26
CA THR A 66 -17.29 1.29 2.07
C THR A 66 -16.52 1.28 3.39
N GLU A 67 -16.29 0.09 3.95
CA GLU A 67 -15.36 -0.03 5.05
C GLU A 67 -13.97 0.25 4.48
N ALA A 68 -13.36 1.36 4.91
CA ALA A 68 -11.97 1.63 4.60
C ALA A 68 -11.17 0.40 5.02
N PRO A 69 -10.48 -0.30 4.10
CA PRO A 69 -9.76 -1.50 4.47
C PRO A 69 -8.79 -1.14 5.59
N SER A 70 -8.70 -2.00 6.60
CA SER A 70 -7.81 -1.74 7.75
C SER A 70 -6.42 -1.41 7.21
N LYS A 71 -5.83 -0.29 7.64
CA LYS A 71 -4.66 0.30 6.96
C LYS A 71 -3.36 -0.50 7.02
N ILE A 72 -3.34 -1.57 7.79
CA ILE A 72 -2.35 -2.66 7.65
C ILE A 72 -2.43 -3.31 6.25
N LYS A 73 -3.64 -3.52 5.71
CA LYS A 73 -3.85 -3.96 4.33
C LYS A 73 -3.33 -2.94 3.32
N TYR A 74 -3.43 -1.64 3.61
CA TYR A 74 -2.88 -0.58 2.74
C TYR A 74 -1.35 -0.61 2.69
N LEU A 75 -0.66 -0.82 3.82
CA LEU A 75 0.79 -0.99 3.84
C LEU A 75 1.23 -2.26 3.08
N ALA A 76 0.53 -3.38 3.30
CA ALA A 76 0.82 -4.62 2.59
C ALA A 76 0.61 -4.49 1.06
N LEU A 77 -0.49 -3.85 0.63
CA LEU A 77 -0.76 -3.58 -0.79
C LEU A 77 0.29 -2.63 -1.38
N PHE A 78 0.65 -1.58 -0.64
CA PHE A 78 1.69 -0.65 -1.06
C PHE A 78 3.06 -1.34 -1.23
N ALA A 79 3.44 -2.22 -0.30
CA ALA A 79 4.68 -2.98 -0.40
C ALA A 79 4.67 -3.94 -1.60
N LEU A 80 3.59 -4.70 -1.79
CA LEU A 80 3.44 -5.60 -2.95
C LEU A 80 3.55 -4.86 -4.28
N GLU A 81 2.89 -3.71 -4.39
CA GLU A 81 2.92 -2.86 -5.59
C GLU A 81 4.33 -2.30 -5.87
N LEU A 82 5.09 -1.95 -4.85
CA LEU A 82 6.49 -1.54 -5.00
C LEU A 82 7.40 -2.72 -5.38
N GLU A 83 7.17 -3.90 -4.80
CA GLU A 83 7.91 -5.12 -5.11
C GLU A 83 7.73 -5.56 -6.56
N GLU A 84 6.51 -5.49 -7.10
CA GLU A 84 6.25 -5.74 -8.53
C GLU A 84 7.01 -4.76 -9.45
N ARG A 85 7.36 -3.57 -8.94
CA ARG A 85 8.15 -2.55 -9.65
C ARG A 85 9.66 -2.66 -9.39
N GLY A 86 10.11 -3.70 -8.68
CA GLY A 86 11.53 -4.00 -8.47
C GLY A 86 12.13 -3.36 -7.22
N PHE A 87 11.32 -2.86 -6.29
CA PHE A 87 11.78 -2.36 -5.01
C PHE A 87 11.65 -3.42 -3.90
N GLU A 88 12.35 -3.22 -2.79
CA GLU A 88 12.22 -4.01 -1.56
C GLU A 88 11.80 -3.06 -0.45
N VAL A 89 10.74 -3.43 0.29
CA VAL A 89 10.17 -2.63 1.37
C VAL A 89 10.37 -3.40 2.67
N GLU A 90 11.22 -2.89 3.56
CA GLU A 90 11.53 -3.56 4.82
C GLU A 90 11.11 -2.70 6.01
N PRO A 91 10.55 -3.28 7.08
CA PRO A 91 10.36 -2.59 8.34
C PRO A 91 11.72 -2.25 8.95
N ASP A 92 11.80 -1.08 9.57
CA ASP A 92 12.98 -0.68 10.35
C ASP A 92 12.87 -1.37 11.71
N GLU A 93 13.68 -2.41 11.93
CA GLU A 93 13.69 -3.22 13.16
C GLU A 93 14.36 -2.51 14.36
N GLU A 94 14.83 -1.27 14.22
CA GLU A 94 15.33 -0.48 15.34
C GLU A 94 14.17 0.05 16.23
N GLU A 95 13.79 -0.76 17.22
CA GLU A 95 13.24 -0.35 18.53
C GLU A 95 14.34 -0.17 19.60
#